data_AF-A0A3M0BJX2-F1
#
_entry.id   AF-A0A3M0BJX2-F1
#
_cell.length_a   1.000
_cell.length_b   1.000
_cell.length_c   1.000
_cell.angle_alpha   90.00
_cell.angle_beta   90.00
_cell.angle_gamma   90.00
#
_symmetry.space_group_name_H-M   'P 1'
#
loop_
_entity.id
_entity.type
_entity.pdbx_description
1 polymer ?
#
loop_
_entity_poly.entity_id
_entity_poly.type
_entity_poly.pdbx_seq_one_letter_code
_entity_poly.pdbx_strand_id
1 'polypeptide(L)'
;MDLVKLLESLKNKLEEEKEQLLKLDNPNDLIKVIEEKKEILVKLSKFNKEDFSKYEDIIIEIDKLSKENLSLAMNNMSLIDELFSAIFEESVEKYNPYGEVSKKGSSGIFNKKI
;
A
#
# COMPACT_ATOMS: atom_id res chain seq x y z
N MET A 1 -5.72 -27.25 -2.25
CA MET A 1 -6.55 -26.03 -2.14
C MET A 1 -6.77 -25.55 -3.56
N ASP A 2 -8.03 -25.28 -3.92
CA ASP A 2 -8.43 -24.97 -5.29
C ASP A 2 -8.03 -23.53 -5.67
N LEU A 3 -7.62 -23.32 -6.93
CA LEU A 3 -7.15 -22.02 -7.44
C LEU A 3 -8.24 -20.95 -7.29
N VAL A 4 -9.49 -21.29 -7.65
CA VAL A 4 -10.63 -20.37 -7.53
C VAL A 4 -10.83 -19.90 -6.08
N LYS A 5 -10.69 -20.82 -5.11
CA LYS A 5 -10.82 -20.49 -3.68
C LYS A 5 -9.70 -19.57 -3.21
N LEU A 6 -8.48 -19.73 -3.73
CA LEU A 6 -7.36 -18.84 -3.42
C LEU A 6 -7.59 -17.44 -3.99
N LEU A 7 -8.09 -17.34 -5.22
CA LEU A 7 -8.41 -16.07 -5.86
C LEU A 7 -9.55 -15.34 -5.12
N GLU A 8 -10.63 -16.04 -4.78
CA GLU A 8 -11.72 -15.48 -3.96
C GLU A 8 -11.24 -15.04 -2.59
N SER A 9 -10.38 -15.84 -1.95
CA SER A 9 -9.79 -15.47 -0.66
C SER A 9 -8.93 -14.20 -0.77
N LEU A 10 -8.14 -14.07 -1.83
CA LEU A 10 -7.33 -12.87 -2.08
C LEU A 10 -8.23 -11.64 -2.30
N LYS A 11 -9.28 -11.78 -3.11
CA LYS A 11 -10.27 -10.73 -3.34
C LYS A 11 -10.89 -10.27 -2.01
N ASN A 12 -11.38 -11.19 -1.19
CA ASN A 12 -11.98 -10.86 0.10
C ASN A 12 -10.99 -10.14 1.03
N LYS A 13 -9.72 -10.54 1.03
CA LYS A 13 -8.68 -9.87 1.83
C LYS A 13 -8.34 -8.48 1.30
N LEU A 14 -8.46 -8.22 0.01
CA LEU A 14 -8.34 -6.87 -0.56
C LEU A 14 -9.53 -5.99 -0.17
N GLU A 15 -10.74 -6.54 -0.13
CA GLU A 15 -11.92 -5.83 0.38
C GLU A 15 -11.77 -5.49 1.87
N GLU A 16 -11.29 -6.44 2.68
CA GLU A 16 -11.01 -6.22 4.10
C GLU A 16 -9.92 -5.14 4.30
N GLU A 17 -8.83 -5.19 3.53
CA GLU A 17 -7.79 -4.16 3.55
C GLU A 17 -8.36 -2.78 3.22
N LYS A 18 -9.25 -2.68 2.23
CA LYS A 18 -9.91 -1.42 1.86
C LYS A 18 -10.66 -0.83 3.06
N GLU A 19 -11.40 -1.66 3.79
CA GLU A 19 -12.11 -1.22 4.99
C GLU A 19 -11.16 -0.71 6.08
N GLN A 20 -10.05 -1.42 6.31
CA GLN A 20 -9.04 -1.00 7.29
C GLN A 20 -8.38 0.33 6.90
N LEU A 21 -8.05 0.50 5.61
CA LEU A 21 -7.48 1.74 5.08
C LEU A 21 -8.44 2.93 5.15
N LEU A 22 -9.76 2.70 5.13
CA LEU A 22 -10.76 3.76 5.30
C LEU A 22 -10.96 4.17 6.76
N LYS A 23 -10.81 3.24 7.71
CA LYS A 23 -11.02 3.51 9.14
C LYS A 23 -9.81 4.11 9.83
N LEU A 24 -8.60 3.66 9.48
CA LEU A 24 -7.34 4.09 10.10
C LEU A 24 -7.31 3.95 11.64
N ASP A 25 -8.07 3.02 12.19
CA ASP A 25 -8.30 2.86 13.62
C ASP A 25 -7.31 1.89 14.29
N ASN A 26 -7.04 0.73 13.67
CA ASN A 26 -6.14 -0.28 14.23
C ASN A 26 -5.07 -0.74 13.22
N PRO A 27 -3.83 -0.25 13.34
CA PRO A 27 -2.71 -0.66 12.47
C PRO A 27 -2.42 -2.17 12.52
N ASN A 28 -2.67 -2.84 13.65
CA ASN A 28 -2.39 -4.27 13.78
C ASN A 28 -3.34 -5.13 12.93
N ASP A 29 -4.60 -4.70 12.76
CA ASP A 29 -5.57 -5.40 11.94
C ASP A 29 -5.17 -5.29 10.45
N LEU A 30 -4.74 -4.11 10.01
CA LEU A 30 -4.20 -3.92 8.67
C LEU A 30 -2.95 -4.78 8.42
N ILE A 31 -2.01 -4.83 9.37
CA ILE A 31 -0.80 -5.67 9.26
C ILE A 31 -1.20 -7.14 9.11
N LYS A 32 -2.15 -7.62 9.90
CA LYS A 32 -2.63 -9.00 9.82
C LYS A 32 -3.22 -9.32 8.44
N VAL A 33 -4.04 -8.42 7.88
CA VAL A 33 -4.58 -8.59 6.53
C VAL A 33 -3.46 -8.65 5.48
N ILE A 34 -2.43 -7.81 5.60
CA ILE A 34 -1.26 -7.82 4.72
C ILE A 34 -0.52 -9.16 4.77
N GLU A 35 -0.30 -9.70 5.97
CA GLU A 35 0.36 -11.01 6.16
C GLU A 35 -0.46 -12.15 5.53
N GLU A 36 -1.77 -12.18 5.76
CA GLU A 36 -2.66 -13.19 5.19
C GLU A 36 -2.69 -13.11 3.65
N LYS A 37 -2.71 -11.91 3.05
CA LYS A 37 -2.58 -11.74 1.59
C LYS A 37 -1.25 -12.31 1.09
N LYS A 38 -0.15 -12.04 1.78
CA LYS A 38 1.18 -12.57 1.41
C LYS A 38 1.20 -14.09 1.39
N GLU A 39 0.58 -14.73 2.38
CA GLU A 39 0.45 -16.20 2.39
C GLU A 39 -0.37 -16.73 1.21
N ILE A 40 -1.48 -16.06 0.86
CA ILE A 40 -2.29 -16.44 -0.30
C ILE A 40 -1.49 -16.29 -1.59
N LEU A 41 -0.74 -15.20 -1.75
CA LEU A 41 0.12 -14.96 -2.92
C LEU A 41 1.21 -16.03 -3.06
N VAL A 42 1.82 -16.48 -1.96
CA VAL A 42 2.78 -17.60 -1.96
C VAL A 42 2.13 -18.92 -2.37
N LYS A 43 0.85 -19.13 -2.07
CA LYS A 43 0.11 -20.31 -2.53
C LYS A 43 -0.24 -20.18 -4.03
N LEU A 44 -0.65 -18.99 -4.48
CA LEU A 44 -0.94 -18.69 -5.88
C LEU A 44 0.29 -18.79 -6.78
N SER A 45 1.48 -18.43 -6.28
CA SER A 45 2.73 -18.51 -7.04
C SER A 45 3.17 -19.93 -7.41
N LYS A 46 2.48 -20.96 -6.91
CA LYS A 46 2.72 -22.38 -7.24
C LYS A 46 1.96 -22.85 -8.48
N PHE A 47 1.02 -22.04 -9.00
CA PHE A 47 0.25 -22.33 -10.19
C PHE A 47 0.92 -21.73 -11.43
N ASN A 48 0.67 -22.32 -12.60
CA ASN A 48 1.18 -21.81 -13.85
C ASN A 48 0.23 -20.76 -14.43
N LYS A 49 0.73 -19.90 -15.31
CA LYS A 49 -0.05 -18.82 -15.93
C LYS A 49 -1.30 -19.36 -16.65
N GLU A 50 -1.20 -20.52 -17.27
CA GLU A 50 -2.29 -21.15 -18.02
C GLU A 50 -3.47 -21.50 -17.10
N ASP A 51 -3.21 -21.80 -15.82
CA ASP A 51 -4.25 -22.14 -14.84
C ASP A 51 -5.17 -20.94 -14.54
N PHE A 52 -4.65 -19.72 -14.67
CA PHE A 52 -5.36 -18.47 -14.42
C PHE A 52 -6.27 -18.03 -15.57
N SER A 53 -6.07 -18.56 -16.78
CA SER A 53 -6.79 -18.14 -18.00
C SER A 53 -8.31 -18.26 -17.90
N LYS A 54 -8.82 -19.16 -17.03
CA LYS A 54 -10.26 -19.39 -16.82
C LYS A 54 -10.89 -18.44 -15.80
N TYR A 55 -10.08 -17.57 -15.19
CA TYR A 55 -10.46 -16.75 -14.05
C TYR A 55 -10.15 -15.27 -14.32
N GLU A 56 -10.24 -14.85 -15.59
CA GLU A 56 -9.87 -13.50 -16.01
C GLU A 56 -10.69 -12.41 -15.31
N ASP A 57 -12.00 -12.63 -15.15
CA ASP A 57 -12.89 -11.68 -14.46
C ASP A 57 -12.44 -11.40 -13.01
N ILE A 58 -12.16 -12.46 -12.23
CA ILE A 58 -11.73 -12.30 -10.84
C ILE A 58 -10.33 -11.69 -10.74
N ILE A 59 -9.44 -11.95 -11.71
CA ILE A 59 -8.11 -11.33 -11.77
C ILE A 59 -8.23 -9.83 -12.04
N ILE A 60 -9.13 -9.42 -12.94
CA ILE A 60 -9.41 -8.01 -13.22
C ILE A 60 -9.95 -7.32 -11.96
N GLU A 61 -10.85 -7.96 -11.23
CA GLU A 61 -11.35 -7.43 -9.95
C GLU A 61 -10.26 -7.30 -8.89
N ILE A 62 -9.38 -8.31 -8.77
CA ILE A 62 -8.23 -8.27 -7.86
C ILE A 62 -7.29 -7.12 -8.22
N ASP A 63 -6.97 -6.91 -9.50
CA ASP A 63 -6.12 -5.81 -9.96
C ASP A 63 -6.76 -4.44 -9.64
N LYS A 64 -8.06 -4.31 -9.90
CA LYS A 64 -8.82 -3.10 -9.57
C LYS A 64 -8.76 -2.79 -8.07
N LEU A 65 -9.10 -3.76 -7.22
CA LEU A 65 -9.07 -3.60 -5.76
C LEU A 65 -7.66 -3.28 -5.26
N SER A 66 -6.63 -3.93 -5.82
CA SER A 66 -5.23 -3.68 -5.45
C SER A 66 -4.81 -2.23 -5.75
N LYS A 67 -5.23 -1.69 -6.91
CA LYS A 67 -4.98 -0.29 -7.28
C LYS A 67 -5.74 0.69 -6.40
N GLU A 68 -6.99 0.39 -6.06
CA GLU A 68 -7.78 1.19 -5.12
C GLU A 68 -7.11 1.25 -3.74
N ASN A 69 -6.68 0.11 -3.20
CA ASN A 69 -6.02 0.03 -1.90
C ASN A 69 -4.67 0.76 -1.90
N LEU A 70 -3.89 0.63 -2.97
CA LEU A 70 -2.64 1.40 -3.12
C LEU A 70 -2.92 2.91 -3.10
N SER A 71 -3.94 3.37 -3.83
CA SER A 71 -4.33 4.78 -3.83
C SER A 71 -4.75 5.25 -2.45
N LEU A 72 -5.52 4.45 -1.70
CA LEU A 72 -5.91 4.78 -0.33
C LEU A 72 -4.70 4.86 0.60
N ALA A 73 -3.79 3.89 0.53
CA ALA A 73 -2.57 3.90 1.33
C ALA A 73 -1.69 5.13 1.05
N MET A 74 -1.55 5.53 -0.23
CA MET A 74 -0.81 6.74 -0.61
C MET A 74 -1.49 8.01 -0.08
N ASN A 75 -2.82 8.10 -0.16
CA ASN A 75 -3.56 9.23 0.38
C ASN A 75 -3.42 9.33 1.91
N ASN A 76 -3.51 8.19 2.61
CA ASN A 76 -3.32 8.13 4.05
C ASN A 76 -1.90 8.55 4.45
N MET A 77 -0.88 8.13 3.69
CA MET A 77 0.50 8.57 3.90
C MET A 77 0.67 10.08 3.69
N SER A 78 0.08 10.64 2.62
CA SER A 78 0.11 12.09 2.37
C SER A 78 -0.53 12.88 3.51
N LEU A 79 -1.68 12.42 4.02
CA LEU A 79 -2.36 13.04 5.16
C LEU A 79 -1.48 13.03 6.41
N ILE A 80 -0.81 11.90 6.70
CA ILE A 80 0.13 11.80 7.82
C ILE A 80 1.27 12.80 7.62
N ASP A 81 1.88 12.84 6.44
CA ASP A 81 2.98 13.77 6.14
C ASP A 81 2.59 15.25 6.29
N GLU A 82 1.37 15.61 5.89
CA GLU A 82 0.80 16.96 6.07
C GLU A 82 0.60 17.28 7.55
N LEU A 83 0.03 16.37 8.34
CA LEU A 83 -0.14 16.53 9.78
C LEU A 83 1.19 16.71 10.50
N PHE A 84 2.20 15.88 10.17
CA PHE A 84 3.53 16.03 10.73
C PHE A 84 4.16 17.37 10.35
N SER A 85 3.98 17.84 9.11
CA SER A 85 4.51 19.15 8.69
C SER A 85 3.83 20.32 9.38
N ALA A 86 2.55 20.19 9.70
CA ALA A 86 1.79 21.23 10.40
C ALA A 86 2.12 21.29 11.90
N ILE A 87 2.41 20.14 12.53
CA ILE A 87 2.77 20.06 13.95
C ILE A 87 4.25 20.40 14.19
N PHE A 88 5.12 19.97 13.28
CA PHE A 88 6.57 20.13 13.38
C PHE A 88 7.03 21.06 12.24
N GLU A 89 7.09 22.36 12.52
CA GLU A 89 7.30 23.43 11.52
C GLU A 89 8.60 23.30 10.70
N GLU A 90 9.59 22.48 11.07
CA GLU A 90 10.78 22.24 10.24
C GLU A 90 11.53 20.94 10.62
N SER A 91 11.99 20.20 9.60
CA SER A 91 13.06 19.16 9.65
C SER A 91 12.76 17.73 10.16
N VAL A 92 11.57 17.18 9.93
CA VAL A 92 11.42 15.71 10.03
C VAL A 92 11.92 15.07 8.73
N GLU A 93 12.88 14.16 8.82
CA GLU A 93 13.30 13.31 7.70
C GLU A 93 12.08 12.52 7.20
N LYS A 94 11.59 12.86 6.00
CA LYS A 94 10.43 12.19 5.41
C LYS A 94 10.88 10.98 4.59
N TYR A 95 10.25 9.85 4.86
CA TYR A 95 10.39 8.65 4.04
C TYR A 95 9.45 8.74 2.84
N ASN A 96 9.94 8.42 1.65
CA ASN A 96 9.07 8.25 0.49
C ASN A 96 8.28 6.92 0.59
N PRO A 97 7.28 6.67 -0.27
CA PRO A 97 6.49 5.43 -0.26
C PRO A 97 7.29 4.14 -0.48
N TYR A 98 8.59 4.24 -0.82
CA TYR A 98 9.51 3.14 -1.03
C TYR A 98 10.53 2.97 0.12
N GLY A 99 10.42 3.78 1.18
CA GLY A 99 11.29 3.72 2.36
C GLY A 99 12.61 4.47 2.22
N GLU A 100 12.79 5.31 1.21
CA GLU A 100 13.98 6.14 1.04
C GLU A 100 13.81 7.49 1.74
N VAL A 101 14.88 7.96 2.40
CA VAL A 101 14.89 9.27 3.06
C VAL A 101 15.03 10.37 2.02
N SER A 102 13.99 11.19 1.89
CA SER A 102 14.05 12.40 1.09
C SER A 102 14.84 13.48 1.84
N LYS A 103 16.17 13.51 1.67
CA LYS A 103 16.99 14.63 2.13
C LYS A 103 16.59 15.87 1.34
N LYS A 104 15.79 16.75 1.94
CA LYS A 104 15.66 18.14 1.46
C LYS A 104 17.05 18.75 1.50
N GLY A 105 17.64 18.98 0.32
CA GLY A 105 18.93 19.62 0.19
C GLY A 105 18.92 20.94 0.94
N SER A 106 19.89 21.10 1.84
CA SER A 106 20.26 22.37 2.43
C SER A 106 20.69 23.31 1.30
N SER A 107 19.71 24.02 0.74
CA SER A 107 19.97 25.15 -0.13
C SER A 107 20.43 26.29 0.78
N GLY A 108 21.71 26.24 1.13
CA GLY A 108 22.38 27.30 1.86
C GLY A 108 22.15 28.62 1.12
N ILE A 109 21.59 29.58 1.84
CA ILE A 109 21.51 30.97 1.40
C ILE A 109 22.94 31.51 1.45
N PHE A 110 23.70 31.36 0.36
CA PHE A 110 25.00 32.01 0.19
C PHE A 110 25.16 32.57 -1.22
N ASN A 111 25.17 33.91 -1.27
CA ASN A 111 25.61 34.89 -2.29
C ASN A 111 24.47 35.83 -2.72
N LYS A 112 24.60 37.17 -2.73
CA LYS A 112 25.79 38.04 -2.84
C LYS A 112 25.42 39.53 -2.60
N LYS A 113 26.40 40.32 -2.12
CA LYS A 113 26.58 41.80 -2.17
C LYS A 113 26.02 42.68 -1.04
N ILE A 114 26.92 43.17 -0.17
CA ILE A 114 27.44 44.57 -0.19
C ILE A 114 28.96 44.48 -0.09
#